data_AF-A0A1Y1JWF6-F1
#
_entry.id   AF-A0A1Y1JWF6-F1
#
_cell.length_a   1.000
_cell.length_b   1.000
_cell.length_c   1.000
_cell.angle_alpha   90.00
_cell.angle_beta   90.00
_cell.angle_gamma   90.00
#
_symmetry.space_group_name_H-M   'P 1'
#
loop_
_entity.id
_entity.type
_entity.pdbx_description
1 polymer ?
#
loop_
_entity_poly.entity_id
_entity_poly.type
_entity_poly.pdbx_seq_one_letter_code
_entity_poly.pdbx_strand_id
1 'polypeptide(L)'
;MKKNIYAFVEYFPKWKRAIDTHKNNINQTLINICIEKSNFKSKISTFSEICTQAMPYNFEIHNRGSNTLDEAACIYLFYWLYKYHLMNGNNDYDFKNIYKELISIYNNINTDINISTDYEKNVNDDDLKKIAVTYDFTPYGSRIYHKIKGEKKKWNNMHEENDILKISELSKCNNRNTNYEIVYNFI
;
A
#
# COMPACT_ATOMS: atom_id res chain seq x y z
N MET A 1 -2.37 -21.79 -3.80
CA MET A 1 -1.37 -20.89 -3.16
C MET A 1 -1.93 -19.48 -3.22
N LYS A 2 -2.16 -18.82 -2.09
CA LYS A 2 -2.76 -17.46 -2.07
C LYS A 2 -1.74 -16.47 -2.65
N LYS A 3 -2.07 -15.77 -3.74
CA LYS A 3 -1.19 -14.74 -4.31
C LYS A 3 -0.94 -13.65 -3.28
N ASN A 4 0.31 -13.18 -3.17
CA ASN A 4 0.65 -12.08 -2.28
C ASN A 4 0.22 -10.75 -2.92
N ILE A 5 -1.01 -10.33 -2.65
CA ILE A 5 -1.58 -9.08 -3.18
C ILE A 5 -0.77 -7.83 -2.81
N TYR A 6 0.03 -7.88 -1.73
CA TYR A 6 0.86 -6.77 -1.29
C TYR A 6 2.07 -6.53 -2.21
N ALA A 7 2.50 -7.55 -2.97
CA ALA A 7 3.54 -7.38 -3.99
C ALA A 7 3.10 -6.39 -5.07
N PHE A 8 1.79 -6.26 -5.33
CA PHE A 8 1.28 -5.34 -6.35
C PHE A 8 1.32 -3.87 -5.94
N VAL A 9 1.48 -3.58 -4.65
CA VAL A 9 1.52 -2.21 -4.12
C VAL A 9 2.68 -1.40 -4.72
N GLU A 10 3.77 -2.06 -5.12
CA GLU A 10 4.90 -1.40 -5.78
C GLU A 10 4.51 -0.74 -7.13
N TYR A 11 3.48 -1.25 -7.81
CA TYR A 11 2.99 -0.71 -9.08
C TYR A 11 1.94 0.40 -8.91
N PHE A 12 1.41 0.62 -7.70
CA PHE A 12 0.36 1.60 -7.46
C PHE A 12 0.72 3.02 -7.89
N PRO A 13 1.96 3.54 -7.70
CA PRO A 13 2.32 4.87 -8.19
C PRO A 13 2.20 5.03 -9.72
N LYS A 14 2.38 3.95 -10.49
CA LYS A 14 2.18 3.97 -11.95
C LYS A 14 0.70 4.05 -12.28
N TRP A 15 -0.11 3.20 -11.67
CA TRP A 15 -1.55 3.15 -11.93
C TRP A 15 -2.31 4.35 -11.37
N LYS A 16 -1.83 4.93 -10.28
CA LYS A 16 -2.28 6.22 -9.78
C LYS A 16 -2.12 7.32 -10.81
N ARG A 17 -0.94 7.42 -11.42
CA ARG A 17 -0.70 8.42 -12.48
C ARG A 17 -1.64 8.20 -13.66
N ALA A 18 -1.84 6.95 -14.08
CA ALA A 18 -2.76 6.63 -15.18
C ALA A 18 -4.19 7.07 -14.87
N ILE A 19 -4.76 6.69 -13.71
CA ILE A 19 -6.14 7.09 -13.36
C ILE A 19 -6.28 8.61 -13.16
N ASP A 20 -5.27 9.26 -12.57
CA ASP A 20 -5.28 10.70 -12.31
C ASP A 20 -5.18 11.52 -13.60
N THR A 21 -4.60 10.96 -14.67
CA THR A 21 -4.50 11.64 -15.98
C THR A 21 -5.88 11.85 -16.61
N HIS A 22 -6.84 10.99 -16.27
CA HIS A 22 -8.24 11.10 -16.72
C HIS A 22 -9.12 11.89 -15.76
N LYS A 23 -8.55 12.43 -14.68
CA LYS A 23 -9.28 13.29 -13.74
C LYS A 23 -9.73 14.56 -14.46
N ASN A 24 -11.02 14.84 -14.42
CA ASN A 24 -11.67 15.97 -15.11
C ASN A 24 -11.69 15.90 -16.65
N ASN A 25 -11.33 14.75 -17.25
CA ASN A 25 -11.49 14.58 -18.69
C ASN A 25 -12.95 14.25 -19.02
N ILE A 26 -13.74 15.30 -19.20
CA ILE A 26 -15.17 15.19 -19.47
C ILE A 26 -15.38 14.92 -20.97
N ASN A 27 -15.62 13.66 -21.31
CA ASN A 27 -16.09 13.27 -22.64
C ASN A 27 -17.61 13.03 -22.58
N GLN A 28 -18.39 13.88 -23.24
CA GLN A 28 -19.86 13.81 -23.21
C GLN A 28 -20.41 12.48 -23.73
N THR A 29 -19.78 11.90 -24.75
CA THR A 29 -20.16 10.56 -25.27
C THR A 29 -19.98 9.50 -24.20
N LEU A 30 -18.87 9.57 -23.45
CA LEU A 30 -18.57 8.64 -22.37
C LEU A 30 -19.53 8.83 -21.18
N ILE A 31 -19.89 10.07 -20.85
CA ILE A 31 -20.94 10.37 -19.86
C ILE A 31 -22.24 9.68 -20.27
N ASN A 32 -22.69 9.87 -21.50
CA ASN A 32 -23.96 9.30 -21.96
C ASN A 32 -23.94 7.77 -21.86
N ILE A 33 -22.84 7.12 -22.26
CA ILE A 33 -22.66 5.68 -22.11
C ILE A 33 -22.72 5.25 -20.64
N CYS A 34 -22.00 5.96 -19.76
CA CYS A 34 -22.00 5.70 -18.32
C CYS A 34 -23.38 5.90 -17.69
N ILE A 35 -24.19 6.82 -18.19
CA ILE A 35 -25.56 7.09 -17.70
C ILE A 35 -26.53 6.04 -18.21
N GLU A 36 -26.54 5.79 -19.52
CA GLU A 36 -27.50 4.89 -20.18
C GLU A 36 -27.34 3.44 -19.75
N LYS A 37 -26.10 2.99 -19.57
CA LYS A 37 -25.80 1.60 -19.19
C LYS A 37 -25.76 1.36 -17.68
N SER A 38 -25.91 2.41 -16.87
CA SER A 38 -25.80 2.28 -15.41
C SER A 38 -27.12 1.93 -14.74
N ASN A 39 -27.04 1.00 -13.80
CA ASN A 39 -28.11 0.67 -12.86
C ASN A 39 -28.25 1.71 -11.73
N PHE A 40 -27.33 2.68 -11.60
CA PHE A 40 -27.28 3.66 -10.51
C PHE A 40 -28.07 4.96 -10.79
N LYS A 41 -29.32 4.83 -11.23
CA LYS A 41 -30.17 5.99 -11.63
C LYS A 41 -30.29 7.08 -10.56
N SER A 42 -30.31 6.72 -9.27
CA SER A 42 -30.53 7.66 -8.17
C SER A 42 -29.34 8.57 -7.85
N LYS A 43 -28.10 8.24 -8.26
CA LYS A 43 -26.90 9.09 -8.07
C LYS A 43 -26.00 9.07 -9.28
N ILE A 44 -26.67 9.32 -10.40
CA ILE A 44 -26.08 9.31 -11.73
C ILE A 44 -24.89 10.27 -11.85
N SER A 45 -24.88 11.39 -11.12
CA SER A 45 -23.78 12.36 -11.13
C SER A 45 -22.48 11.76 -10.57
N THR A 46 -22.49 11.27 -9.33
CA THR A 46 -21.33 10.64 -8.70
C THR A 46 -20.85 9.41 -9.48
N PHE A 47 -21.77 8.55 -9.93
CA PHE A 47 -21.39 7.41 -10.74
C PHE A 47 -20.76 7.83 -12.09
N SER A 48 -21.31 8.84 -12.75
CA SER A 48 -20.79 9.32 -14.04
C SER A 48 -19.37 9.88 -13.92
N GLU A 49 -19.05 10.57 -12.82
CA GLU A 49 -17.69 11.04 -12.55
C GLU A 49 -16.71 9.88 -12.39
N ILE A 50 -17.07 8.89 -11.57
CA ILE A 50 -16.26 7.68 -11.37
C ILE A 50 -16.08 6.93 -12.70
N CYS A 51 -17.17 6.75 -13.44
CA CYS A 51 -17.20 5.98 -14.67
C CYS A 51 -16.40 6.65 -15.78
N THR A 52 -16.54 7.96 -15.97
CA THR A 52 -15.77 8.69 -16.98
C THR A 52 -14.28 8.70 -16.70
N GLN A 53 -13.87 8.64 -15.43
CA GLN A 53 -12.46 8.51 -15.07
C GLN A 53 -11.95 7.06 -15.22
N ALA A 54 -12.75 6.06 -14.85
CA ALA A 54 -12.34 4.65 -14.86
C ALA A 54 -12.33 4.00 -16.25
N MET A 55 -13.20 4.42 -17.18
CA MET A 55 -13.27 3.82 -18.52
C MET A 55 -11.99 4.01 -19.36
N PRO A 56 -11.43 5.21 -19.55
CA PRO A 56 -10.18 5.38 -20.30
C PRO A 56 -8.99 4.73 -19.59
N TYR A 57 -9.02 4.66 -18.26
CA TYR A 57 -8.06 3.89 -17.48
C TYR A 57 -8.12 2.39 -17.82
N ASN A 58 -9.32 1.80 -17.91
CA ASN A 58 -9.50 0.40 -18.32
C ASN A 58 -8.99 0.15 -19.75
N PHE A 59 -9.20 1.10 -20.66
CA PHE A 59 -8.66 1.04 -22.02
C PHE A 59 -7.12 1.05 -22.02
N GLU A 60 -6.49 1.88 -21.17
CA GLU A 60 -5.03 1.88 -21.01
C GLU A 60 -4.46 0.58 -20.46
N ILE A 61 -5.16 -0.08 -19.54
CA ILE A 61 -4.75 -1.39 -19.02
C ILE A 61 -4.74 -2.39 -20.16
N HIS A 62 -5.86 -2.46 -20.88
CA HIS A 62 -6.05 -3.44 -21.94
C HIS A 62 -4.95 -3.38 -23.02
N ASN A 63 -4.62 -2.17 -23.49
CA ASN A 63 -3.67 -2.00 -24.60
C ASN A 63 -2.21 -2.31 -24.23
N ARG A 64 -1.88 -2.59 -22.96
CA ARG A 64 -0.49 -2.84 -22.51
C ARG A 64 -0.09 -4.32 -22.50
N GLY A 65 -1.01 -5.25 -22.71
CA GLY A 65 -0.73 -6.62 -23.14
C GLY A 65 0.11 -7.51 -22.20
N SER A 66 0.03 -7.35 -20.87
CA SER A 66 0.75 -8.26 -19.96
C SER A 66 -0.01 -8.60 -18.67
N ASN A 67 -0.24 -9.90 -18.46
CA ASN A 67 -1.10 -10.44 -17.41
C ASN A 67 -0.78 -9.95 -15.98
N THR A 68 0.49 -9.72 -15.62
CA THR A 68 0.88 -9.30 -14.25
C THR A 68 0.66 -7.81 -14.00
N LEU A 69 0.89 -6.96 -14.99
CA LEU A 69 0.60 -5.53 -14.90
C LEU A 69 -0.91 -5.28 -14.89
N ASP A 70 -1.67 -6.09 -15.61
CA ASP A 70 -3.13 -6.01 -15.68
C ASP A 70 -3.78 -6.35 -14.34
N GLU A 71 -3.27 -7.37 -13.62
CA GLU A 71 -3.70 -7.69 -12.26
C GLU A 71 -3.44 -6.54 -11.27
N ALA A 72 -2.23 -5.96 -11.31
CA ALA A 72 -1.89 -4.83 -10.46
C ALA A 72 -2.78 -3.60 -10.73
N ALA A 73 -3.15 -3.39 -12.00
CA ALA A 73 -4.01 -2.29 -12.39
C ALA A 73 -5.45 -2.49 -11.90
N CYS A 74 -6.00 -3.69 -12.07
CA CYS A 74 -7.34 -4.00 -11.58
C CYS A 74 -7.43 -3.89 -10.06
N ILE A 75 -6.42 -4.39 -9.33
CA ILE A 75 -6.32 -4.24 -7.87
C ILE A 75 -6.23 -2.76 -7.49
N TYR A 76 -5.47 -1.97 -8.23
CA TYR A 76 -5.37 -0.54 -7.98
C TYR A 76 -6.72 0.19 -8.20
N LEU A 77 -7.47 -0.14 -9.27
CA LEU A 77 -8.81 0.43 -9.49
C LEU A 77 -9.76 0.10 -8.33
N PHE A 78 -9.74 -1.14 -7.85
CA PHE A 78 -10.53 -1.59 -6.71
C PHE A 78 -10.15 -0.83 -5.42
N TYR A 79 -8.85 -0.66 -5.16
CA TYR A 79 -8.32 0.17 -4.07
C TYR A 79 -8.74 1.64 -4.19
N TRP A 80 -8.68 2.20 -5.39
CA TRP A 80 -9.05 3.59 -5.65
C TRP A 80 -10.53 3.84 -5.36
N LEU A 81 -11.44 2.95 -5.79
CA LEU A 81 -12.86 3.02 -5.44
C LEU A 81 -13.10 2.89 -3.93
N TYR A 82 -12.38 1.99 -3.26
CA TYR A 82 -12.43 1.87 -1.80
C TYR A 82 -12.05 3.18 -1.10
N LYS A 83 -10.96 3.84 -1.53
CA LYS A 83 -10.57 5.15 -0.98
C LYS A 83 -11.59 6.24 -1.29
N TYR A 84 -12.11 6.28 -2.52
CA TYR A 84 -13.15 7.22 -2.91
C TYR A 84 -14.40 7.08 -2.05
N HIS A 85 -14.84 5.84 -1.81
CA HIS A 85 -15.97 5.51 -0.94
C HIS A 85 -15.73 6.00 0.50
N LEU A 86 -14.55 5.72 1.08
CA LEU A 86 -14.19 6.19 2.42
C LEU A 86 -14.13 7.72 2.54
N MET A 87 -13.60 8.41 1.53
CA MET A 87 -13.45 9.87 1.56
C MET A 87 -14.78 10.62 1.47
N ASN A 88 -15.78 10.03 0.81
CA ASN A 88 -17.06 10.67 0.58
C ASN A 88 -18.11 10.38 1.66
N GLY A 89 -17.79 9.58 2.69
CA GLY A 89 -18.63 9.34 3.87
C GLY A 89 -20.00 8.70 3.60
N ASN A 90 -20.31 8.40 2.35
CA ASN A 90 -21.62 7.94 1.89
C ASN A 90 -21.66 6.41 1.86
N ASN A 91 -22.26 5.83 2.90
CA ASN A 91 -22.54 4.40 3.06
C ASN A 91 -23.52 3.80 2.04
N ASP A 92 -24.10 4.61 1.17
CA ASP A 92 -25.18 4.18 0.30
C ASP A 92 -24.74 3.30 -0.90
N TYR A 93 -23.44 3.22 -1.16
CA TYR A 93 -22.90 2.39 -2.25
C TYR A 93 -21.83 1.44 -1.77
N ASP A 94 -22.05 0.15 -1.99
CA ASP A 94 -20.97 -0.81 -1.97
C ASP A 94 -20.04 -0.53 -3.17
N PHE A 95 -18.81 -0.10 -2.89
CA PHE A 95 -17.78 0.14 -3.91
C PHE A 95 -17.53 -1.10 -4.78
N LYS A 96 -17.82 -2.31 -4.27
CA LYS A 96 -17.77 -3.56 -5.04
C LYS A 96 -18.84 -3.60 -6.12
N ASN A 97 -20.04 -3.08 -5.86
CA ASN A 97 -21.09 -2.96 -6.87
C ASN A 97 -20.74 -1.92 -7.92
N ILE A 98 -20.16 -0.77 -7.52
CA ILE A 98 -19.62 0.20 -8.48
C ILE A 98 -18.57 -0.46 -9.36
N TYR A 99 -17.65 -1.22 -8.77
CA TYR A 99 -16.62 -1.93 -9.50
C TYR A 99 -17.20 -2.89 -10.55
N LYS A 100 -18.13 -3.76 -10.16
CA LYS A 100 -18.81 -4.72 -11.08
C LYS A 100 -19.48 -4.01 -12.23
N GLU A 101 -20.17 -2.91 -11.94
CA GLU A 101 -20.88 -2.13 -12.95
C GLU A 101 -19.90 -1.50 -13.95
N LEU A 102 -18.79 -0.93 -13.48
CA LEU A 102 -17.75 -0.38 -14.36
C LEU A 102 -17.19 -1.43 -15.31
N ILE A 103 -16.86 -2.62 -14.80
CA ILE A 103 -16.35 -3.71 -15.64
C ILE A 103 -17.43 -4.19 -16.63
N SER A 104 -18.68 -4.31 -16.19
CA SER A 104 -19.82 -4.65 -17.05
C SER A 104 -19.97 -3.66 -18.20
N ILE A 105 -19.98 -2.36 -17.90
CA ILE A 105 -20.07 -1.29 -18.91
C ILE A 105 -18.90 -1.38 -19.89
N TYR A 106 -17.68 -1.53 -19.38
CA TYR A 106 -16.48 -1.62 -20.21
C TYR A 106 -16.52 -2.82 -21.17
N ASN A 107 -16.82 -4.02 -20.66
CA ASN A 107 -16.90 -5.25 -21.47
C ASN A 107 -18.04 -5.17 -22.48
N ASN A 108 -19.16 -4.51 -22.14
CA ASN A 108 -20.27 -4.29 -23.07
C ASN A 108 -19.94 -3.30 -24.20
N ILE A 109 -18.95 -2.42 -24.02
CA ILE A 109 -18.47 -1.52 -25.08
C ILE A 109 -17.44 -2.23 -25.95
N ASN A 110 -16.64 -3.11 -25.33
CA ASN A 110 -15.49 -3.75 -25.94
C ASN A 110 -15.71 -5.26 -26.03
N THR A 111 -16.55 -5.71 -26.97
CA THR A 111 -17.04 -7.10 -27.07
C THR A 111 -15.94 -8.14 -27.31
N ASP A 112 -14.78 -7.72 -27.82
CA ASP A 112 -13.62 -8.59 -28.04
C ASP A 112 -12.73 -8.71 -26.79
N ILE A 113 -13.11 -8.06 -25.69
CA ILE A 113 -12.25 -7.82 -24.53
C ILE A 113 -13.01 -8.18 -23.25
N ASN A 114 -12.42 -9.07 -22.45
CA ASN A 114 -12.98 -9.46 -21.17
C ASN A 114 -11.97 -9.15 -20.06
N ILE A 115 -12.12 -7.98 -19.42
CA ILE A 115 -11.39 -7.71 -18.17
C ILE A 115 -11.98 -8.67 -17.13
N SER A 116 -11.20 -9.68 -16.73
CA SER A 116 -11.61 -10.65 -15.69
C SER A 116 -11.98 -9.91 -14.42
N THR A 117 -13.00 -10.36 -13.67
CA THR A 117 -13.45 -9.81 -12.38
C THR A 117 -12.94 -10.60 -11.17
N ASP A 118 -12.04 -11.58 -11.37
CA ASP A 118 -11.74 -12.58 -10.35
C ASP A 118 -10.95 -12.05 -9.13
N TYR A 119 -10.41 -10.84 -9.19
CA TYR A 119 -9.69 -10.24 -8.06
C TYR A 119 -10.63 -9.84 -6.90
N GLU A 120 -11.92 -9.55 -7.14
CA GLU A 120 -12.88 -9.26 -6.05
C GLU A 120 -13.06 -10.47 -5.12
N LYS A 121 -12.99 -11.69 -5.68
CA LYS A 121 -13.09 -12.94 -4.90
C LYS A 121 -11.88 -13.15 -3.98
N ASN A 122 -10.77 -12.47 -4.25
CA ASN A 122 -9.48 -12.70 -3.61
C ASN A 122 -9.03 -11.56 -2.68
N VAL A 123 -9.70 -10.41 -2.72
CA VAL A 123 -9.36 -9.22 -1.92
C VAL A 123 -10.55 -8.83 -1.05
N ASN A 124 -10.43 -9.04 0.27
CA ASN A 124 -11.44 -8.61 1.23
C ASN A 124 -11.15 -7.22 1.82
N ASP A 125 -12.04 -6.75 2.69
CA ASP A 125 -11.93 -5.40 3.27
C ASP A 125 -10.70 -5.24 4.17
N ASP A 126 -10.27 -6.29 4.86
CA ASP A 126 -9.06 -6.26 5.69
C ASP A 126 -7.78 -6.25 4.85
N ASP A 127 -7.81 -6.93 3.71
CA ASP A 127 -6.76 -6.87 2.69
C ASP A 127 -6.65 -5.44 2.12
N LEU A 128 -7.78 -4.78 1.84
CA LEU A 128 -7.81 -3.37 1.41
C LEU A 128 -7.28 -2.41 2.47
N LYS A 129 -7.63 -2.60 3.76
CA LYS A 129 -7.05 -1.80 4.86
C LYS A 129 -5.54 -1.96 4.92
N LYS A 130 -5.02 -3.19 4.81
CA LYS A 130 -3.58 -3.46 4.80
C LYS A 130 -2.90 -2.86 3.58
N ILE A 131 -3.52 -2.94 2.40
CA ILE A 131 -3.05 -2.28 1.19
C ILE A 131 -2.98 -0.77 1.40
N ALA A 132 -4.03 -0.15 1.95
CA ALA A 132 -4.09 1.27 2.23
C ALA A 132 -2.96 1.69 3.18
N VAL A 133 -2.77 0.98 4.29
CA VAL A 133 -1.66 1.23 5.22
C VAL A 133 -0.32 1.07 4.52
N THR A 134 -0.13 0.01 3.73
CA THR A 134 1.15 -0.23 3.05
C THR A 134 1.46 0.90 2.06
N TYR A 135 0.50 1.25 1.21
CA TYR A 135 0.68 2.26 0.17
C TYR A 135 0.80 3.68 0.75
N ASP A 136 -0.11 4.08 1.64
CA ASP A 136 -0.14 5.44 2.20
C ASP A 136 1.07 5.71 3.10
N PHE A 137 1.65 4.66 3.71
CA PHE A 137 2.86 4.78 4.53
C PHE A 137 4.16 4.59 3.75
N THR A 138 4.11 4.11 2.50
CA THR A 138 5.30 3.92 1.65
C THR A 138 6.17 5.20 1.53
N PRO A 139 5.61 6.41 1.35
CA PRO A 139 6.40 7.65 1.31
C PRO A 139 7.17 7.95 2.61
N TYR A 140 6.70 7.41 3.75
CA TYR A 140 7.30 7.61 5.06
C TYR A 140 8.25 6.49 5.46
N GLY A 141 8.20 5.35 4.76
CA GLY A 141 8.98 4.15 5.10
C GLY A 141 10.47 4.42 5.22
N SER A 142 11.05 5.14 4.26
CA SER A 142 12.48 5.52 4.30
C SER A 142 12.81 6.42 5.49
N ARG A 143 11.99 7.44 5.76
CA ARG A 143 12.18 8.37 6.89
C ARG A 143 12.07 7.66 8.24
N ILE A 144 11.05 6.80 8.39
CA ILE A 144 10.84 5.99 9.59
C ILE A 144 12.02 5.04 9.77
N TYR A 145 12.43 4.34 8.71
CA TYR A 145 13.57 3.43 8.73
C TYR A 145 14.87 4.14 9.13
N HIS A 146 15.17 5.30 8.54
CA HIS A 146 16.35 6.08 8.91
C HIS A 146 16.32 6.53 10.37
N LYS A 147 15.14 6.92 10.88
CA LYS A 147 14.98 7.30 12.29
C LYS A 147 15.21 6.10 13.22
N ILE A 148 14.60 4.95 12.94
CA ILE A 148 14.78 3.71 13.71
C ILE A 148 16.25 3.27 13.68
N LYS A 149 16.89 3.30 12.50
CA LYS A 149 18.31 2.96 12.34
C LYS A 149 19.21 3.90 13.15
N GLY A 150 18.89 5.19 13.17
CA GLY A 150 19.59 6.19 13.98
C GLY A 150 19.46 5.94 15.48
N GLU A 151 18.24 5.68 15.96
CA GLU A 151 18.01 5.34 17.36
C GLU A 151 18.74 4.05 17.75
N LYS A 152 18.65 2.98 16.94
CA LYS A 152 19.37 1.73 17.21
C LYS A 152 20.88 1.94 17.35
N LYS A 153 21.47 2.82 16.54
CA LYS A 153 22.89 3.19 16.65
C LYS A 153 23.19 3.87 18.00
N LYS A 154 22.34 4.79 18.47
CA LYS A 154 22.50 5.42 19.80
C LYS A 154 22.45 4.40 20.93
N TRP A 155 21.48 3.47 20.89
CA TRP A 155 21.35 2.41 21.89
C TRP A 155 22.57 1.49 21.92
N ASN A 156 23.07 1.09 20.74
CA ASN A 156 24.27 0.26 20.65
C ASN A 156 25.50 1.00 21.20
N ASN A 157 25.66 2.29 20.88
CA ASN A 157 26.76 3.09 21.42
C ASN A 157 26.67 3.25 22.94
N MET A 158 25.46 3.46 23.50
CA MET A 158 25.26 3.51 24.96
C MET A 158 25.59 2.18 25.65
N HIS A 159 25.32 1.05 25.00
CA HIS A 159 25.66 -0.26 25.55
C HIS A 159 27.16 -0.52 25.48
N GLU A 160 27.82 -0.20 24.36
CA GLU A 160 29.28 -0.29 24.22
C GLU A 160 30.00 0.63 25.23
N GLU A 161 29.53 1.86 25.42
CA GLU A 161 30.07 2.79 26.43
C GLU A 161 29.85 2.26 27.85
N ASN A 162 28.69 1.69 28.17
CA ASN A 162 28.44 1.08 29.48
C ASN A 162 29.27 -0.19 29.73
N ASP A 163 29.53 -0.99 28.71
CA ASP A 163 30.41 -2.16 28.82
C ASP A 163 31.87 -1.73 29.04
N ILE A 164 32.33 -0.67 28.36
CA ILE A 164 33.66 -0.07 28.57
C ILE A 164 33.76 0.53 29.98
N LEU A 165 32.72 1.25 30.45
CA LEU A 165 32.70 1.83 31.80
C LEU A 165 32.75 0.74 32.88
N LYS A 166 31.98 -0.35 32.75
CA LYS A 166 32.06 -1.50 33.66
C LYS A 166 33.43 -2.16 33.66
N ILE A 167 34.08 -2.32 32.51
CA ILE A 167 35.45 -2.86 32.43
C ILE A 167 36.44 -1.91 33.12
N SER A 168 36.26 -0.60 32.99
CA SER A 168 37.10 0.42 33.64
C SER A 168 36.89 0.51 35.16
N GLU A 169 35.69 0.19 35.65
CA GLU A 169 35.38 0.09 37.08
C GLU A 169 35.93 -1.21 37.68
N LEU A 170 35.83 -2.33 36.96
CA LEU A 170 36.43 -3.60 37.36
C LEU A 170 37.96 -3.55 37.37
N SER A 171 38.59 -2.84 36.43
CA SER A 171 40.06 -2.66 36.41
C SER A 171 40.58 -1.77 37.55
N LYS A 172 39.77 -0.81 38.02
CA LYS A 172 40.09 0.00 39.22
C LYS A 172 40.04 -0.81 40.52
N CYS A 173 39.20 -1.84 40.60
CA CYS A 173 39.13 -2.73 41.77
C CYS A 173 40.24 -3.78 41.82
N ASN A 174 40.87 -4.12 40.70
CA ASN A 174 41.97 -5.10 40.65
C ASN A 174 43.37 -4.53 40.94
N ASN A 175 43.52 -3.21 41.13
CA ASN A 175 44.82 -2.57 41.38
C ASN A 175 45.11 -2.29 42.87
N ARG A 176 44.42 -2.98 43.80
CA ARG A 176 44.61 -2.83 45.25
C ARG A 176 44.97 -4.10 46.00
N ASN A 177 45.34 -5.19 45.33
CA ASN A 177 45.76 -6.42 46.00
C ASN A 177 46.97 -7.07 45.33
N THR A 178 48.12 -6.41 45.40
CA THR A 178 49.42 -7.07 45.39
C THR A 178 50.27 -6.38 46.46
N ASN A 179 50.17 -6.85 47.71
CA ASN A 179 51.23 -6.74 48.73
C ASN A 179 50.73 -7.33 50.05
N TYR A 180 50.68 -8.65 50.14
CA TYR A 180 50.93 -9.35 51.41
C TYR A 180 51.65 -10.67 51.08
N GLU A 181 52.95 -10.58 50.82
CA GLU A 181 53.86 -11.71 51.08
C GLU A 181 53.87 -11.91 52.59
N ILE A 182 53.15 -12.92 53.09
CA ILE A 182 53.33 -13.40 54.45
C ILE A 182 54.29 -14.59 54.38
N VAL A 183 55.55 -14.30 54.71
CA VAL A 183 56.58 -15.28 55.02
C VAL A 183 56.22 -15.91 56.37
N TYR A 184 55.98 -17.23 56.39
CA TYR A 184 56.09 -18.03 57.61
C TYR A 184 57.26 -19.01 57.46
N ASN A 185 58.39 -18.62 58.06
CA ASN A 185 59.43 -19.52 58.54
C ASN A 185 59.23 -19.75 60.05
N PHE A 186 59.80 -20.85 60.56
CA PHE A 186 59.85 -21.43 61.92
C PHE A 186 59.02 -22.72 62.05
N ILE A 187 59.57 -23.92 62.28
CA ILE A 187 60.91 -24.42 62.66
C ILE A 187 61.15 -25.74 61.93
#